data_AF-A0A3M1H225-F1
#
_entry.id   AF-A0A3M1H225-F1
#
_cell.length_a   1.000
_cell.length_b   1.000
_cell.length_c   1.000
_cell.angle_alpha   90.00
_cell.angle_beta   90.00
_cell.angle_gamma   90.00
#
_symmetry.space_group_name_H-M   'P 1'
#
loop_
_entity.id
_entity.type
_entity.pdbx_description
1 polymer ?
#
loop_
_entity_poly.entity_id
_entity_poly.type
_entity_poly.pdbx_seq_one_letter_code
_entity_poly.pdbx_strand_id
1 'polypeptide(L)'
;RLNYAESWLTGDTYNMSIGQGFVLVTPLQILNATAAIANGGTLYRPFLVKEILDADGNVIQVNAPEVIRRLDIDPQNIQMVQAGLRAVTEWDTGTAHEKIDVPGIPVAGKTGTAEFCDRYPQCLDADGRVKTSHAWFTAYAPSYNPQIATVVFVYGGGEGSAVAVPVTNKILRYYFGLDGQEDQPSPTESAPVAPDPDELRFTARLLGADRVPQNTASVTGFVLDQAGRGLAGITVEVLAQGEPVAQITTGPTGQFDYLNMDPNRSAEWSLRLAGVSNPAQIDLAVAPGMQYLVEFDARPVEVAASGSP
;
A
#
# COMPACT_ATOMS: atom_id res chain seq x y z
N ARG A 1 24.92 27.73 8.85
CA ARG A 1 26.13 27.46 9.67
C ARG A 1 26.71 26.17 9.11
N LEU A 2 27.97 26.16 8.67
CA LEU A 2 28.61 24.94 8.14
C LEU A 2 29.15 24.19 9.35
N ASN A 3 28.40 23.21 9.85
CA ASN A 3 28.65 22.53 11.13
C ASN A 3 29.65 21.37 10.96
N TYR A 4 30.73 21.58 10.21
CA TYR A 4 31.79 20.58 10.10
C TYR A 4 32.66 20.62 11.36
N ALA A 5 33.00 19.44 11.90
CA ALA A 5 33.81 19.24 13.12
C ALA A 5 33.14 19.58 14.48
N GLU A 6 31.81 19.69 14.52
CA GLU A 6 31.06 19.66 15.78
C GLU A 6 30.70 18.21 16.18
N SER A 7 30.62 17.93 17.48
CA SER A 7 30.22 16.61 17.99
C SER A 7 28.73 16.36 17.75
N TRP A 8 28.37 15.13 17.37
CA TRP A 8 26.97 14.71 17.27
C TRP A 8 26.31 14.72 18.65
N LEU A 9 25.21 15.46 18.78
CA LEU A 9 24.45 15.58 20.01
C LEU A 9 23.18 14.74 19.95
N THR A 10 22.61 14.39 21.10
CA THR A 10 21.35 13.63 21.18
C THR A 10 20.20 14.31 20.41
N GLY A 11 20.18 15.65 20.39
CA GLY A 11 19.20 16.41 19.62
C GLY A 11 19.32 16.23 18.11
N ASP A 12 20.51 15.95 17.59
CA ASP A 12 20.72 15.70 16.16
C ASP A 12 20.07 14.38 15.74
N THR A 13 20.13 13.35 16.60
CA THR A 13 19.45 12.07 16.39
C THR A 13 17.93 12.26 16.28
N TYR A 14 17.34 13.08 17.16
CA TYR A 14 15.90 13.33 17.15
C TYR A 14 15.44 14.13 15.93
N ASN A 15 16.23 15.11 15.49
CA ASN A 15 15.93 15.83 14.25
C ASN A 15 16.04 14.89 13.04
N MET A 16 17.10 14.10 12.98
CA MET A 16 17.34 13.19 11.87
C MET A 16 16.21 12.15 11.73
N SER A 17 15.68 11.62 12.84
CA SER A 17 14.65 10.56 12.79
C SER A 17 13.32 11.02 12.19
N ILE A 18 13.05 12.33 12.18
CA ILE A 18 11.85 12.92 11.54
C ILE A 18 12.17 13.56 10.17
N GLY A 19 13.37 13.35 9.63
CA GLY A 19 13.76 13.89 8.33
C GLY A 19 14.24 15.35 8.37
N GLN A 20 14.70 15.83 9.53
CA GLN A 20 15.17 17.20 9.74
C GLN A 20 16.66 17.25 10.16
N GLY A 21 17.23 18.44 10.23
CA GLY A 21 18.61 18.65 10.66
C GLY A 21 19.61 18.36 9.54
N PHE A 22 20.52 17.40 9.76
CA PHE A 22 21.62 17.11 8.83
C PHE A 22 21.28 16.14 7.69
N VAL A 23 20.05 15.64 7.64
CA VAL A 23 19.61 14.76 6.56
C VAL A 23 19.21 15.60 5.33
N LEU A 24 19.94 15.40 4.24
CA LEU A 24 19.64 15.98 2.94
C LEU A 24 19.71 14.88 1.88
N VAL A 25 18.62 14.70 1.15
CA VAL A 25 18.44 13.60 0.20
C VAL A 25 17.84 14.09 -1.09
N THR A 26 18.24 13.45 -2.19
CA THR A 26 17.64 13.69 -3.50
C THR A 26 16.32 12.92 -3.64
N PRO A 27 15.38 13.38 -4.49
CA PRO A 27 14.18 12.61 -4.81
C PRO A 27 14.50 11.20 -5.31
N LEU A 28 15.56 11.02 -6.11
CA LEU A 28 15.95 9.69 -6.59
C LEU A 28 16.41 8.76 -5.46
N GLN A 29 17.07 9.27 -4.42
CA GLN A 29 17.42 8.48 -3.25
C GLN A 29 16.19 8.06 -2.45
N ILE A 30 15.21 8.96 -2.26
CA ILE A 30 13.93 8.62 -1.64
C ILE A 30 13.18 7.57 -2.46
N LEU A 31 13.08 7.78 -3.78
CA LEU A 31 12.42 6.84 -4.69
C LEU A 31 13.06 5.45 -4.61
N ASN A 32 14.38 5.38 -4.61
CA ASN A 32 15.09 4.09 -4.54
C ASN A 32 14.92 3.41 -3.17
N ALA A 33 14.87 4.19 -2.09
CA ALA A 33 14.56 3.67 -0.75
C ALA A 33 13.12 3.12 -0.69
N THR A 34 12.14 3.85 -1.20
CA THR A 34 10.75 3.41 -1.30
C THR A 34 10.61 2.14 -2.14
N ALA A 35 11.29 2.08 -3.30
CA ALA A 35 11.28 0.90 -4.16
C ALA A 35 11.89 -0.32 -3.46
N ALA A 36 12.97 -0.14 -2.69
CA ALA A 36 13.57 -1.21 -1.90
C ALA A 36 12.63 -1.71 -0.79
N ILE A 37 11.87 -0.84 -0.13
CA ILE A 37 10.85 -1.28 0.83
C ILE A 37 9.71 -2.02 0.10
N ALA A 38 9.22 -1.46 -1.01
CA ALA A 38 8.13 -2.05 -1.79
C ALA A 38 8.46 -3.48 -2.24
N ASN A 39 9.67 -3.72 -2.75
CA ASN A 39 10.07 -5.03 -3.28
C ASN A 39 10.64 -6.02 -2.24
N GLY A 40 10.44 -5.76 -0.95
CA GLY A 40 10.84 -6.68 0.12
C GLY A 40 12.32 -6.59 0.54
N GLY A 41 13.01 -5.48 0.24
CA GLY A 41 14.33 -5.17 0.77
C GLY A 41 15.48 -5.26 -0.25
N THR A 42 15.19 -5.33 -1.55
CA THR A 42 16.24 -5.38 -2.58
C THR A 42 16.47 -4.01 -3.19
N LEU A 43 17.66 -3.46 -2.98
CA LEU A 43 18.07 -2.18 -3.56
C LEU A 43 18.69 -2.41 -4.93
N TYR A 44 17.99 -1.95 -5.97
CA TYR A 44 18.48 -2.00 -7.34
C TYR A 44 19.22 -0.71 -7.73
N ARG A 45 20.09 -0.80 -8.73
CA ARG A 45 20.66 0.37 -9.41
C ARG A 45 19.60 1.00 -10.30
N PRO A 46 19.20 2.26 -10.09
CA PRO A 46 18.35 2.96 -11.04
C PRO A 46 19.12 3.16 -12.36
N PHE A 47 18.47 2.92 -13.49
CA PHE A 47 19.02 3.20 -14.81
C PHE A 47 17.91 3.71 -15.74
N LEU A 48 18.28 4.61 -16.66
CA LEU A 48 17.34 5.21 -17.63
C LEU A 48 17.47 4.58 -19.02
N VAL A 49 18.69 4.25 -19.42
CA VAL A 49 18.97 3.69 -20.75
C VAL A 49 18.60 2.21 -20.74
N LYS A 50 17.59 1.80 -21.50
CA LYS A 50 17.20 0.39 -21.61
C LYS A 50 18.17 -0.40 -22.48
N GLU A 51 18.47 0.13 -23.66
CA GLU A 51 19.38 -0.48 -24.62
C GLU A 51 20.08 0.59 -25.47
N ILE A 52 21.21 0.22 -26.07
CA ILE A 52 21.96 1.04 -27.01
C ILE A 52 21.97 0.31 -28.34
N LEU A 53 21.64 1.04 -29.41
CA LEU A 53 21.63 0.55 -30.78
C LEU A 53 22.82 1.13 -31.56
N ASP A 54 23.35 0.38 -32.51
CA ASP A 54 24.27 0.92 -33.53
C ASP A 54 23.52 1.70 -34.63
N ALA A 55 24.26 2.19 -35.62
CA ALA A 55 23.68 2.94 -36.74
C ALA A 55 22.76 2.11 -37.65
N ASP A 56 22.92 0.78 -37.63
CA ASP A 56 22.13 -0.16 -38.42
C ASP A 56 20.91 -0.67 -37.65
N GLY A 57 20.69 -0.21 -36.40
CA GLY A 57 19.59 -0.60 -35.54
C GLY A 57 19.82 -1.90 -34.76
N ASN A 58 21.04 -2.45 -34.76
CA ASN A 58 21.35 -3.64 -33.98
C ASN A 58 21.61 -3.27 -32.52
N VAL A 59 21.10 -4.10 -31.60
CA VAL A 59 21.34 -3.94 -30.16
C VAL A 59 22.78 -4.29 -29.84
N ILE A 60 23.53 -3.31 -29.31
CA ILE A 60 24.93 -3.50 -28.88
C ILE A 60 25.09 -3.56 -27.37
N GLN A 61 24.10 -3.05 -26.61
CA GLN A 61 24.07 -3.15 -25.16
C GLN A 61 22.63 -3.18 -24.66
N VAL A 62 22.33 -4.06 -23.71
CA VAL A 62 21.06 -4.06 -22.95
C VAL A 62 21.41 -3.87 -21.48
N ASN A 63 20.74 -2.92 -20.83
CA ASN A 63 20.85 -2.74 -19.39
C ASN A 63 19.75 -3.54 -18.70
N ALA A 64 20.13 -4.31 -17.68
CA ALA A 64 19.23 -5.12 -16.87
C ALA A 64 19.28 -4.65 -15.40
N PRO A 65 18.26 -4.98 -14.59
CA PRO A 65 18.27 -4.68 -13.15
C PRO A 65 19.51 -5.26 -12.45
N GLU A 66 20.28 -4.40 -11.80
CA GLU A 66 21.46 -4.77 -11.02
C GLU A 66 21.16 -4.62 -9.53
N VAL A 67 21.34 -5.68 -8.75
CA VAL A 67 21.22 -5.64 -7.28
C VAL A 67 22.48 -4.98 -6.71
N ILE A 68 22.34 -3.81 -6.10
CA ILE A 68 23.46 -3.14 -5.41
C ILE A 68 23.56 -3.64 -3.97
N ARG A 69 22.42 -3.84 -3.30
CA ARG A 69 22.37 -4.23 -1.89
C ARG A 69 21.09 -4.99 -1.58
N ARG A 70 21.16 -5.92 -0.64
CA ARG A 70 19.99 -6.45 0.08
C ARG A 70 20.00 -5.85 1.47
N LEU A 71 18.88 -5.29 1.91
CA LEU A 71 18.76 -4.72 3.24
C LEU A 71 18.86 -5.85 4.28
N ASP A 72 19.73 -5.68 5.26
CA ASP A 72 19.85 -6.59 6.39
C ASP A 72 18.80 -6.21 7.46
N ILE A 73 17.53 -6.43 7.11
CA ILE A 73 16.36 -6.14 7.94
C ILE A 73 15.50 -7.39 7.95
N ASP A 74 15.02 -7.77 9.13
CA ASP A 74 14.07 -8.87 9.26
C ASP A 74 12.86 -8.65 8.33
N PRO A 75 12.48 -9.64 7.50
CA PRO A 75 11.31 -9.54 6.64
C PRO A 75 10.03 -9.12 7.36
N GLN A 76 9.85 -9.53 8.62
CA GLN A 76 8.69 -9.11 9.43
C GLN A 76 8.70 -7.60 9.69
N ASN A 77 9.87 -7.00 9.92
CA ASN A 77 9.99 -5.55 10.09
C ASN A 77 9.71 -4.80 8.78
N ILE A 78 10.12 -5.35 7.63
CA ILE A 78 9.77 -4.78 6.32
C ILE A 78 8.25 -4.79 6.13
N GLN A 79 7.58 -5.90 6.46
CA GLN A 79 6.12 -6.01 6.38
C GLN A 79 5.42 -5.02 7.31
N MET A 80 5.91 -4.82 8.54
CA MET A 80 5.38 -3.80 9.45
C MET A 80 5.48 -2.39 8.86
N VAL A 81 6.60 -2.07 8.22
CA VAL A 81 6.78 -0.78 7.53
C VAL A 81 5.80 -0.66 6.35
N GLN A 82 5.67 -1.69 5.51
CA GLN A 82 4.73 -1.71 4.39
C GLN A 82 3.27 -1.52 4.85
N ALA A 83 2.86 -2.19 5.93
CA ALA A 83 1.55 -2.03 6.54
C ALA A 83 1.33 -0.59 7.05
N GLY A 84 2.33 0.00 7.71
CA GLY A 84 2.28 1.40 8.14
C GLY A 84 2.15 2.37 6.96
N LEU A 85 2.87 2.13 5.86
CA LEU A 85 2.77 2.93 4.63
C LEU A 85 1.39 2.79 3.97
N ARG A 86 0.77 1.60 4.04
CA ARG A 86 -0.59 1.39 3.56
C ARG A 86 -1.62 2.14 4.41
N ALA A 87 -1.48 2.11 5.74
CA ALA A 87 -2.36 2.80 6.67
C ALA A 87 -2.43 4.33 6.43
N VAL A 88 -1.34 4.95 5.98
CA VAL A 88 -1.29 6.39 5.64
C VAL A 88 -2.31 6.79 4.58
N THR A 89 -2.62 5.87 3.66
CA THR A 89 -3.54 6.07 2.54
C THR A 89 -4.89 5.39 2.73
N GLU A 90 -4.98 4.38 3.59
CA GLU A 90 -6.18 3.56 3.74
C GLU A 90 -7.04 3.98 4.92
N TRP A 91 -6.44 4.23 6.08
CA TRP A 91 -7.21 4.53 7.29
C TRP A 91 -7.79 5.94 7.21
N ASP A 92 -8.99 6.15 7.74
CA ASP A 92 -9.64 7.48 7.79
C ASP A 92 -8.79 8.54 8.51
N THR A 93 -7.86 8.11 9.37
CA THR A 93 -6.91 8.98 10.08
C THR A 93 -5.57 9.16 9.34
N GLY A 94 -5.41 8.48 8.21
CA GLY A 94 -4.20 8.51 7.38
C GLY A 94 -4.03 9.85 6.68
N THR A 95 -2.83 10.43 6.76
CA THR A 95 -2.56 11.78 6.22
C THR A 95 -2.74 11.93 4.71
N ALA A 96 -2.85 10.83 3.96
CA ALA A 96 -3.07 10.83 2.51
C ALA A 96 -4.44 10.26 2.10
N HIS A 97 -5.24 9.78 3.07
CA HIS A 97 -6.49 9.06 2.82
C HIS A 97 -7.46 9.87 1.94
N GLU A 98 -7.72 11.13 2.28
CA GLU A 98 -8.69 11.96 1.53
C GLU A 98 -8.26 12.32 0.10
N LYS A 99 -6.98 12.16 -0.25
CA LYS A 99 -6.41 12.68 -1.51
C LYS A 99 -5.87 11.60 -2.44
N ILE A 100 -5.74 10.38 -1.96
CA ILE A 100 -5.41 9.22 -2.79
C ILE A 100 -6.71 8.51 -3.15
N ASP A 101 -7.03 8.50 -4.43
CA ASP A 101 -8.20 7.84 -5.00
C ASP A 101 -7.77 7.17 -6.31
N VAL A 102 -7.36 5.92 -6.18
CA VAL A 102 -7.00 5.04 -7.30
C VAL A 102 -7.88 3.79 -7.18
N PRO A 103 -9.12 3.84 -7.71
CA PRO A 103 -10.10 2.76 -7.54
C PRO A 103 -9.55 1.38 -7.88
N GLY A 104 -9.75 0.41 -6.99
CA GLY A 104 -9.29 -0.97 -7.15
C GLY A 104 -7.77 -1.18 -7.01
N ILE A 105 -6.98 -0.11 -6.83
CA ILE A 105 -5.53 -0.18 -6.71
C ILE A 105 -5.09 0.31 -5.34
N PRO A 106 -4.75 -0.58 -4.39
CA PRO A 106 -4.28 -0.13 -3.09
C PRO A 106 -2.92 0.53 -3.21
N VAL A 107 -2.83 1.79 -2.82
CA VAL A 107 -1.58 2.56 -2.74
C VAL A 107 -0.98 2.41 -1.34
N ALA A 108 0.34 2.41 -1.22
CA ALA A 108 1.04 2.59 0.05
C ALA A 108 2.01 3.75 -0.08
N GLY A 109 2.14 4.60 0.94
CA GLY A 109 3.01 5.77 0.84
C GLY A 109 3.20 6.55 2.12
N LYS A 110 3.96 7.65 2.03
CA LYS A 110 4.22 8.54 3.16
C LYS A 110 4.33 9.99 2.72
N THR A 111 3.58 10.85 3.42
CA THR A 111 3.64 12.31 3.34
C THR A 111 4.87 12.86 4.05
N GLY A 112 5.40 13.96 3.54
CA GLY A 112 6.42 14.75 4.20
C GLY A 112 6.18 16.24 4.01
N THR A 113 6.41 17.01 5.07
CA THR A 113 6.36 18.47 5.08
C THR A 113 7.67 18.94 5.72
N ALA A 114 8.62 19.36 4.89
CA ALA A 114 9.97 19.68 5.34
C ALA A 114 10.17 21.19 5.36
N GLU A 115 10.30 21.78 6.54
CA GLU A 115 10.64 23.20 6.70
C GLU A 115 11.96 23.55 6.00
N PHE A 116 12.03 24.71 5.36
CA PHE A 116 13.25 25.21 4.73
C PHE A 116 13.34 26.72 4.84
N CYS A 117 14.56 27.26 4.75
CA CYS A 117 14.80 28.69 4.81
C CYS A 117 15.97 29.10 3.91
N ASP A 118 15.68 29.54 2.68
CA ASP A 118 16.72 30.01 1.75
C ASP A 118 17.31 31.36 2.15
N ARG A 119 16.47 32.22 2.72
CA ARG A 119 16.82 33.59 3.08
C ARG A 119 16.45 33.84 4.52
N TYR A 120 17.39 33.56 5.40
CA TYR A 120 17.24 33.89 6.81
C TYR A 120 17.39 35.41 7.03
N PRO A 121 16.55 36.07 7.84
CA PRO A 121 15.39 35.55 8.59
C PRO A 121 14.03 35.74 7.87
N GLN A 122 14.01 36.03 6.56
CA GLN A 122 12.80 36.37 5.80
C GLN A 122 11.76 35.23 5.74
N CYS A 123 12.24 34.00 5.87
CA CYS A 123 11.45 32.77 5.97
C CYS A 123 10.73 32.59 7.32
N LEU A 124 10.96 33.47 8.29
CA LEU A 124 10.36 33.36 9.62
C LEU A 124 9.00 34.08 9.69
N ASP A 125 8.12 33.59 10.56
CA ASP A 125 6.93 34.30 11.01
C ASP A 125 7.24 35.31 12.13
N ALA A 126 6.22 35.98 12.67
CA ALA A 126 6.38 36.98 13.72
C ALA A 126 6.92 36.40 15.04
N ASP A 127 6.76 35.11 15.27
CA ASP A 127 7.21 34.39 16.45
C ASP A 127 8.59 33.72 16.24
N GLY A 128 9.18 33.88 15.05
CA GLY A 128 10.48 33.33 14.69
C GLY A 128 10.45 31.87 14.21
N ARG A 129 9.27 31.32 13.86
CA ARG A 129 9.15 29.96 13.29
C ARG A 129 9.28 29.98 11.78
N VAL A 130 9.80 28.91 11.19
CA VAL A 130 9.91 28.78 9.73
C VAL A 130 8.50 28.60 9.16
N LYS A 131 8.08 29.50 8.25
CA LYS A 131 6.74 29.45 7.63
C LYS A 131 6.72 28.78 6.26
N THR A 132 7.88 28.35 5.77
CA THR A 132 8.07 27.79 4.43
C THR A 132 8.45 26.32 4.52
N SER A 133 7.75 25.48 3.74
CA SER A 133 8.01 24.04 3.68
C SER A 133 7.97 23.50 2.25
N HIS A 134 8.68 22.40 2.03
CA HIS A 134 8.57 21.58 0.83
C HIS A 134 7.52 20.51 1.04
N ALA A 135 6.73 20.26 -0.01
CA ALA A 135 5.75 19.19 -0.03
C ALA A 135 6.37 17.92 -0.64
N TRP A 136 6.30 16.82 0.11
CA TRP A 136 6.79 15.51 -0.30
C TRP A 136 5.67 14.48 -0.21
N PHE A 137 5.65 13.57 -1.18
CA PHE A 137 4.96 12.30 -1.05
C PHE A 137 5.72 11.23 -1.80
N THR A 138 5.97 10.09 -1.16
CA THR A 138 6.49 8.91 -1.83
C THR A 138 5.51 7.77 -1.67
N ALA A 139 5.31 7.00 -2.73
CA ALA A 139 4.33 5.93 -2.74
C ALA A 139 4.76 4.80 -3.67
N TYR A 140 4.13 3.64 -3.51
CA TYR A 140 4.18 2.55 -4.47
C TYR A 140 2.80 1.89 -4.59
N ALA A 141 2.53 1.28 -5.74
CA ALA A 141 1.25 0.66 -6.04
C ALA A 141 1.40 -0.48 -7.07
N PRO A 142 0.50 -1.49 -7.03
CA PRO A 142 -0.30 -1.88 -5.88
C PRO A 142 0.54 -2.16 -4.62
N SER A 143 -0.02 -2.02 -3.41
CA SER A 143 0.72 -2.19 -2.16
C SER A 143 1.19 -3.63 -1.93
N TYR A 144 0.44 -4.62 -2.44
CA TYR A 144 0.71 -6.05 -2.26
C TYR A 144 1.57 -6.65 -3.37
N ASN A 145 1.52 -6.09 -4.59
CA ASN A 145 2.32 -6.53 -5.73
C ASN A 145 2.83 -5.28 -6.48
N PRO A 146 3.87 -4.61 -5.96
CA PRO A 146 4.27 -3.30 -6.44
C PRO A 146 4.77 -3.34 -7.88
N GLN A 147 4.14 -2.51 -8.73
CA GLN A 147 4.50 -2.36 -10.15
C GLN A 147 5.21 -1.04 -10.42
N ILE A 148 4.86 0.00 -9.64
CA ILE A 148 5.43 1.34 -9.75
C ILE A 148 5.71 1.91 -8.37
N ALA A 149 6.84 2.61 -8.25
CA ALA A 149 7.14 3.51 -7.14
C ALA A 149 7.21 4.95 -7.67
N THR A 150 6.79 5.90 -6.85
CA THR A 150 6.74 7.33 -7.18
C THR A 150 7.31 8.17 -6.03
N VAL A 151 7.84 9.32 -6.40
CA VAL A 151 8.17 10.41 -5.48
C VAL A 151 7.74 11.71 -6.14
N VAL A 152 6.97 12.51 -5.40
CA VAL A 152 6.63 13.87 -5.77
C VAL A 152 7.25 14.79 -4.75
N PHE A 153 8.03 15.74 -5.25
CA PHE A 153 8.65 16.80 -4.49
C PHE A 153 8.25 18.14 -5.12
N VAL A 154 7.64 19.02 -4.32
CA VAL A 154 7.31 20.38 -4.73
C VAL A 154 8.04 21.37 -3.84
N TYR A 155 9.01 22.04 -4.44
CA TYR A 155 9.77 23.09 -3.79
C TYR A 155 8.84 24.23 -3.36
N GLY A 156 8.91 24.62 -2.10
CA GLY A 156 8.01 25.62 -1.53
C GLY A 156 6.53 25.24 -1.59
N GLY A 157 6.21 23.96 -1.79
CA GLY A 157 4.86 23.45 -2.00
C GLY A 157 4.00 23.38 -0.74
N GLY A 158 4.53 23.69 0.43
CA GLY A 158 3.77 23.62 1.67
C GLY A 158 3.58 22.19 2.16
N GLU A 159 2.34 21.83 2.49
CA GLU A 159 2.00 20.53 3.07
C GLU A 159 2.00 19.38 2.05
N GLY A 160 2.65 18.27 2.38
CA GLY A 160 2.72 17.08 1.51
C GLY A 160 1.35 16.50 1.13
N SER A 161 0.42 16.43 2.08
CA SER A 161 -0.94 15.91 1.88
C SER A 161 -1.75 16.75 0.88
N ALA A 162 -1.63 18.08 0.95
CA ALA A 162 -2.42 19.00 0.14
C ALA A 162 -1.90 19.15 -1.29
N VAL A 163 -0.59 18.96 -1.50
CA VAL A 163 0.05 19.28 -2.79
C VAL A 163 0.68 18.05 -3.45
N ALA A 164 1.50 17.28 -2.73
CA ALA A 164 2.21 16.16 -3.34
C ALA A 164 1.31 14.93 -3.55
N VAL A 165 0.40 14.64 -2.62
CA VAL A 165 -0.52 13.49 -2.73
C VAL A 165 -1.44 13.59 -3.96
N PRO A 166 -2.13 14.72 -4.24
CA PRO A 166 -2.98 14.82 -5.44
C PRO A 166 -2.21 14.67 -6.76
N VAL A 167 -0.94 15.10 -6.81
CA VAL A 167 -0.09 14.91 -8.00
C VAL A 167 0.24 13.42 -8.17
N THR A 168 0.64 12.74 -7.10
CA THR A 168 0.84 11.28 -7.13
C THR A 168 -0.43 10.55 -7.53
N ASN A 169 -1.60 10.98 -7.04
CA ASN A 169 -2.88 10.40 -7.44
C ASN A 169 -3.07 10.43 -8.96
N LYS A 170 -2.85 11.59 -9.58
CA LYS A 170 -2.93 11.74 -11.04
C LYS A 170 -1.94 10.85 -11.79
N ILE A 171 -0.70 10.75 -11.31
CA ILE A 171 0.32 9.88 -11.89
C ILE A 171 -0.12 8.42 -11.83
N LEU A 172 -0.59 7.95 -10.68
CA LEU A 172 -1.02 6.58 -10.49
C LEU A 172 -2.28 6.27 -11.31
N ARG A 173 -3.28 7.16 -11.31
CA ARG A 173 -4.46 7.01 -12.15
C ARG A 173 -4.09 6.88 -13.62
N TYR A 174 -3.22 7.76 -14.14
CA TYR A 174 -2.73 7.64 -15.51
C TYR A 174 -2.00 6.32 -15.77
N TYR A 175 -1.10 5.92 -14.88
CA TYR A 175 -0.36 4.65 -15.01
C TYR A 175 -1.29 3.43 -15.08
N PHE A 176 -2.39 3.43 -14.32
CA PHE A 176 -3.38 2.36 -14.31
C PHE A 176 -4.55 2.59 -15.29
N GLY A 177 -4.49 3.60 -16.17
CA GLY A 177 -5.51 3.85 -17.19
C GLY A 177 -6.84 4.40 -16.66
N LEU A 178 -6.81 5.19 -15.58
CA LEU A 178 -7.95 5.80 -14.89
C LEU A 178 -8.05 7.32 -15.11
N ASP A 179 -7.28 7.88 -16.04
CA ASP A 179 -7.21 9.30 -16.36
C ASP A 179 -8.47 9.87 -17.05
N GLY A 180 -9.27 9.01 -17.70
CA GLY A 180 -10.57 9.36 -18.29
C GLY A 180 -11.76 9.33 -17.33
N GLN A 181 -11.57 8.90 -16.08
CA GLN A 181 -12.57 9.00 -15.03
C GLN A 181 -12.36 10.33 -14.30
N GLU A 182 -12.91 11.42 -14.83
CA GLU A 182 -12.91 12.72 -14.12
C GLU A 182 -13.68 12.64 -12.80
N ASP A 183 -13.33 13.53 -11.87
CA ASP A 183 -14.01 13.86 -10.61
C ASP A 183 -15.51 14.16 -10.85
N GLN A 184 -16.32 13.15 -11.11
CA GLN A 184 -17.65 13.15 -10.53
C GLN A 184 -17.37 13.20 -9.03
N PRO A 185 -17.81 14.24 -8.29
CA PRO A 185 -17.90 14.07 -6.85
C PRO A 185 -18.66 12.76 -6.69
N SER A 186 -18.06 11.77 -6.01
CA SER A 186 -18.83 10.66 -5.48
C SER A 186 -20.08 11.33 -4.93
N PRO A 187 -21.29 11.02 -5.45
CA PRO A 187 -22.47 11.63 -4.89
C PRO A 187 -22.31 11.45 -3.39
N THR A 188 -22.66 12.48 -2.63
CA THR A 188 -22.96 12.30 -1.20
C THR A 188 -24.23 11.45 -1.13
N GLU A 189 -24.17 10.26 -1.74
CA GLU A 189 -24.96 9.11 -1.44
C GLU A 189 -24.41 8.75 -0.06
N SER A 190 -25.18 9.12 0.95
CA SER A 190 -25.19 8.39 2.22
C SER A 190 -24.85 6.95 1.89
N ALA A 191 -23.70 6.45 2.38
CA ALA A 191 -23.23 5.11 2.07
C ALA A 191 -24.46 4.20 2.03
N PRO A 192 -24.77 3.53 0.90
CA PRO A 192 -25.90 2.62 0.86
C PRO A 192 -25.73 1.73 2.08
N VAL A 193 -26.74 1.71 2.96
CA VAL A 193 -26.72 0.90 4.17
C VAL A 193 -26.24 -0.46 3.73
N ALA A 194 -25.05 -0.87 4.20
CA ALA A 194 -24.47 -2.13 3.79
C ALA A 194 -25.57 -3.18 4.03
N PRO A 195 -25.94 -3.98 3.01
CA PRO A 195 -26.97 -4.99 3.17
C PRO A 195 -26.63 -5.82 4.40
N ASP A 196 -27.62 -6.07 5.25
CA ASP A 196 -27.44 -6.85 6.47
C ASP A 196 -26.69 -8.14 6.09
N PRO A 197 -25.53 -8.45 6.69
CA PRO A 197 -24.77 -9.64 6.36
C PRO A 197 -25.61 -10.94 6.46
N ASP A 198 -26.71 -10.91 7.21
CA ASP A 198 -27.65 -12.02 7.32
C ASP A 198 -28.52 -12.24 6.05
N GLU A 199 -28.62 -11.25 5.16
CA GLU A 199 -29.34 -11.33 3.88
C GLU A 199 -28.46 -11.75 2.69
N LEU A 200 -27.17 -11.99 2.94
CA LEU A 200 -26.17 -12.33 1.92
C LEU A 200 -25.76 -13.80 2.00
N ARG A 201 -25.60 -14.42 0.83
CA ARG A 201 -24.89 -15.69 0.65
C ARG A 201 -23.52 -15.40 0.08
N PHE A 202 -22.51 -15.97 0.71
CA PHE A 202 -21.13 -15.83 0.26
C PHE A 202 -20.69 -17.09 -0.48
N THR A 203 -19.82 -16.91 -1.47
CA THR A 203 -19.03 -17.99 -2.07
C THR A 203 -17.56 -17.61 -2.01
N ALA A 204 -16.68 -18.59 -1.85
CA ALA A 204 -15.24 -18.35 -1.77
C ALA A 204 -14.54 -19.00 -2.97
N ARG A 205 -13.53 -18.33 -3.52
CA ARG A 205 -12.67 -18.89 -4.57
C ARG A 205 -11.22 -18.47 -4.42
N LEU A 206 -10.33 -19.38 -4.79
CA LEU A 206 -8.91 -19.09 -4.96
C LEU A 206 -8.71 -18.47 -6.34
N LEU A 207 -8.20 -17.25 -6.39
CA LEU A 207 -7.90 -16.55 -7.64
C LEU A 207 -6.50 -16.91 -8.16
N GLY A 208 -5.55 -17.14 -7.25
CA GLY A 208 -4.18 -17.46 -7.64
C GLY A 208 -3.31 -17.86 -6.45
N ALA A 209 -2.17 -18.49 -6.75
CA ALA A 209 -1.16 -18.84 -5.77
C ALA A 209 0.23 -18.69 -6.42
N ASP A 210 1.00 -17.72 -5.94
CA ASP A 210 2.31 -17.38 -6.50
C ASP A 210 3.44 -17.72 -5.53
N ARG A 211 4.60 -18.13 -6.08
CA ARG A 211 5.81 -18.30 -5.28
C ARG A 211 6.45 -16.96 -5.00
N VAL A 212 6.65 -16.67 -3.73
CA VAL A 212 7.40 -15.51 -3.24
C VAL A 212 8.71 -15.97 -2.59
N PRO A 213 9.79 -15.17 -2.68
CA PRO A 213 11.08 -15.49 -2.05
C PRO A 213 11.02 -15.23 -0.53
N GLN A 214 10.07 -15.87 0.15
CA GLN A 214 9.84 -15.84 1.59
C GLN A 214 9.73 -17.29 2.10
N ASN A 215 10.01 -17.54 3.37
CA ASN A 215 9.86 -18.88 3.96
C ASN A 215 8.44 -19.12 4.49
N THR A 216 7.72 -18.07 4.87
CA THR A 216 6.33 -18.13 5.33
C THR A 216 5.37 -17.98 4.17
N ALA A 217 4.21 -18.63 4.26
CA ALA A 217 3.13 -18.40 3.33
C ALA A 217 2.22 -17.27 3.82
N SER A 218 1.50 -16.64 2.89
CA SER A 218 0.58 -15.56 3.17
C SER A 218 -0.69 -15.68 2.34
N VAL A 219 -1.77 -15.08 2.81
CA VAL A 219 -2.99 -14.93 2.04
C VAL A 219 -3.46 -13.48 2.05
N THR A 220 -3.84 -12.99 0.89
CA THR A 220 -4.53 -11.72 0.70
C THR A 220 -5.86 -12.00 0.03
N GLY A 221 -6.89 -11.23 0.34
CA GLY A 221 -8.13 -11.37 -0.38
C GLY A 221 -9.07 -10.19 -0.27
N PHE A 222 -10.20 -10.34 -0.93
CA PHE A 222 -11.28 -9.36 -0.96
C PHE A 222 -12.61 -10.02 -0.63
N VAL A 223 -13.47 -9.29 0.05
CA VAL A 223 -14.91 -9.59 0.17
C VAL A 223 -15.64 -8.56 -0.66
N LEU A 224 -16.31 -9.02 -1.73
CA LEU A 224 -16.92 -8.17 -2.74
C LEU A 224 -18.42 -8.44 -2.84
N ASP A 225 -19.20 -7.43 -3.24
CA ASP A 225 -20.60 -7.60 -3.66
C ASP A 225 -20.73 -7.97 -5.15
N GLN A 226 -21.96 -8.20 -5.62
CA GLN A 226 -22.24 -8.54 -7.03
C GLN A 226 -21.77 -7.48 -8.04
N ALA A 227 -21.59 -6.23 -7.63
CA ALA A 227 -21.07 -5.16 -8.46
C ALA A 227 -19.53 -5.07 -8.41
N GLY A 228 -18.86 -5.97 -7.69
CA GLY A 228 -17.42 -5.98 -7.47
C GLY A 228 -16.94 -4.92 -6.47
N ARG A 229 -17.84 -4.34 -5.66
CA ARG A 229 -17.50 -3.34 -4.65
C ARG A 229 -17.12 -4.04 -3.35
N GLY A 230 -16.10 -3.51 -2.68
CA GLY A 230 -15.62 -4.04 -1.41
C GLY A 230 -16.61 -3.91 -0.26
N LEU A 231 -16.79 -4.98 0.51
CA LEU A 231 -17.59 -5.00 1.74
C LEU A 231 -16.69 -4.83 2.95
N ALA A 232 -16.72 -3.65 3.55
CA ALA A 232 -15.99 -3.31 4.77
C ALA A 232 -16.64 -3.91 6.03
N GLY A 233 -15.86 -4.09 7.10
CA GLY A 233 -16.39 -4.52 8.40
C GLY A 233 -16.73 -6.01 8.50
N ILE A 234 -16.46 -6.82 7.47
CA ILE A 234 -16.68 -8.26 7.48
C ILE A 234 -15.52 -8.94 8.19
N THR A 235 -15.81 -9.84 9.12
CA THR A 235 -14.76 -10.60 9.82
C THR A 235 -14.39 -11.85 9.03
N VAL A 236 -13.10 -12.00 8.76
CA VAL A 236 -12.48 -13.20 8.18
C VAL A 236 -11.69 -13.91 9.28
N GLU A 237 -12.13 -15.10 9.65
CA GLU A 237 -11.39 -16.02 10.49
C GLU A 237 -10.34 -16.77 9.67
N VAL A 238 -9.11 -16.77 10.16
CA VAL A 238 -8.05 -17.64 9.68
C VAL A 238 -7.97 -18.82 10.63
N LEU A 239 -8.10 -20.03 10.10
CA LEU A 239 -8.08 -21.25 10.87
C LEU A 239 -6.89 -22.13 10.49
N ALA A 240 -6.31 -22.78 11.49
CA ALA A 240 -5.31 -23.83 11.33
C ALA A 240 -5.87 -25.10 11.97
N GLN A 241 -5.99 -26.18 11.19
CA GLN A 241 -6.60 -27.45 11.65
C GLN A 241 -8.03 -27.26 12.21
N GLY A 242 -8.80 -26.32 11.64
CA GLY A 242 -10.16 -26.02 12.07
C GLY A 242 -10.27 -25.12 13.30
N GLU A 243 -9.15 -24.73 13.92
CA GLU A 243 -9.14 -23.82 15.08
C GLU A 243 -8.80 -22.38 14.66
N PRO A 244 -9.55 -21.35 15.11
CA PRO A 244 -9.25 -19.96 14.81
C PRO A 244 -7.89 -19.54 15.37
N VAL A 245 -7.02 -19.01 14.51
CA VAL A 245 -5.70 -18.48 14.89
C VAL A 245 -5.57 -16.98 14.67
N ALA A 246 -6.44 -16.38 13.87
CA ALA A 246 -6.58 -14.94 13.70
C ALA A 246 -8.00 -14.56 13.26
N GLN A 247 -8.40 -13.32 13.53
CA GLN A 247 -9.61 -12.69 13.02
C GLN A 247 -9.21 -11.35 12.41
N ILE A 248 -9.61 -11.12 11.16
CA ILE A 248 -9.27 -9.93 10.38
C ILE A 248 -10.56 -9.28 9.93
N THR A 249 -10.74 -7.99 10.22
CA THR A 249 -11.88 -7.23 9.73
C THR A 249 -11.51 -6.57 8.41
N THR A 250 -12.36 -6.70 7.39
CA THR A 250 -12.09 -6.10 6.08
C THR A 250 -12.06 -4.58 6.13
N GLY A 251 -11.12 -3.99 5.38
CA GLY A 251 -11.00 -2.54 5.22
C GLY A 251 -12.11 -1.93 4.35
N PRO A 252 -12.11 -0.60 4.13
CA PRO A 252 -13.15 0.12 3.38
C PRO A 252 -13.43 -0.42 1.97
N THR A 253 -12.44 -1.05 1.35
CA THR A 253 -12.52 -1.67 0.01
C THR A 253 -12.67 -3.19 0.07
N GLY A 254 -13.10 -3.76 1.20
CA GLY A 254 -13.36 -5.19 1.37
C GLY A 254 -12.11 -6.07 1.46
N GLN A 255 -10.91 -5.49 1.46
CA GLN A 255 -9.66 -6.25 1.48
C GLN A 255 -9.31 -6.76 2.88
N PHE A 256 -8.59 -7.88 2.93
CA PHE A 256 -7.99 -8.47 4.13
C PHE A 256 -6.67 -9.15 3.80
N ASP A 257 -5.78 -9.27 4.79
CA ASP A 257 -4.50 -9.96 4.65
C ASP A 257 -4.09 -10.71 5.92
N TYR A 258 -3.43 -11.85 5.72
CA TYR A 258 -2.79 -12.63 6.76
C TYR A 258 -1.44 -13.14 6.29
N LEU A 259 -0.37 -12.60 6.86
CA LEU A 259 0.99 -12.79 6.34
C LEU A 259 1.75 -13.98 6.97
N ASN A 260 1.17 -14.63 7.99
CA ASN A 260 1.88 -15.61 8.81
C ASN A 260 1.22 -16.99 8.81
N MET A 261 1.06 -17.57 7.63
CA MET A 261 0.62 -18.96 7.47
C MET A 261 1.84 -19.89 7.57
N ASP A 262 2.29 -20.18 8.80
CA ASP A 262 3.43 -21.07 9.03
C ASP A 262 3.09 -22.52 8.65
N PRO A 263 3.72 -23.10 7.60
CA PRO A 263 3.46 -24.48 7.18
C PRO A 263 3.88 -25.52 8.23
N ASN A 264 4.79 -25.17 9.16
CA ASN A 264 5.19 -26.05 10.25
C ASN A 264 4.13 -26.10 11.37
N ARG A 265 3.31 -25.05 11.49
CA ARG A 265 2.19 -24.99 12.44
C ARG A 265 1.02 -25.83 11.95
N SER A 266 0.72 -25.75 10.66
CA SER A 266 -0.30 -26.58 10.00
C SER A 266 -0.06 -26.65 8.50
N ALA A 267 -0.34 -27.80 7.89
CA ALA A 267 -0.46 -27.94 6.44
C ALA A 267 -1.89 -27.64 5.94
N GLU A 268 -2.86 -27.66 6.85
CA GLU A 268 -4.28 -27.43 6.57
C GLU A 268 -4.70 -26.08 7.17
N TRP A 269 -4.92 -25.12 6.28
CA TRP A 269 -5.41 -23.80 6.63
C TRP A 269 -6.73 -23.56 5.93
N SER A 270 -7.58 -22.75 6.55
CA SER A 270 -8.82 -22.30 5.91
C SER A 270 -9.13 -20.87 6.29
N LEU A 271 -9.86 -20.19 5.40
CA LEU A 271 -10.45 -18.89 5.67
C LEU A 271 -11.96 -19.02 5.74
N ARG A 272 -12.58 -18.45 6.76
CA ARG A 272 -14.03 -18.49 6.95
C ARG A 272 -14.56 -17.11 7.29
N LEU A 273 -15.67 -16.69 6.68
CA LEU A 273 -16.35 -15.47 7.13
C LEU A 273 -17.04 -15.72 8.49
N ALA A 274 -16.91 -14.79 9.42
CA ALA A 274 -17.55 -14.87 10.74
C ALA A 274 -18.61 -13.77 10.89
N GLY A 275 -19.63 -14.05 11.70
CA GLY A 275 -20.73 -13.10 11.93
C GLY A 275 -21.68 -12.94 10.73
N VAL A 276 -21.78 -13.96 9.87
CA VAL A 276 -22.71 -14.01 8.74
C VAL A 276 -23.54 -15.29 8.80
N SER A 277 -24.82 -15.23 8.40
CA SER A 277 -25.78 -16.34 8.51
C SER A 277 -25.41 -17.59 7.70
N ASN A 278 -24.67 -17.45 6.59
CA ASN A 278 -24.19 -18.56 5.77
C ASN A 278 -22.70 -18.37 5.40
N PRO A 279 -21.77 -18.72 6.31
CA PRO A 279 -20.36 -18.40 6.15
C PRO A 279 -19.71 -19.27 5.07
N ALA A 280 -19.20 -18.63 4.03
CA ALA A 280 -18.32 -19.29 3.08
C ALA A 280 -16.98 -19.62 3.75
N GLN A 281 -16.46 -20.81 3.44
CA GLN A 281 -15.12 -21.23 3.82
C GLN A 281 -14.34 -21.67 2.58
N ILE A 282 -13.05 -21.40 2.56
CA ILE A 282 -12.12 -21.95 1.59
C ILE A 282 -10.92 -22.56 2.29
N ASP A 283 -10.58 -23.77 1.88
CA ASP A 283 -9.41 -24.49 2.37
C ASP A 283 -8.22 -24.20 1.46
N LEU A 284 -7.06 -23.95 2.07
CA LEU A 284 -5.81 -23.62 1.41
C LEU A 284 -4.78 -24.71 1.76
N ALA A 285 -4.29 -25.39 0.73
CA ALA A 285 -3.14 -26.28 0.85
C ALA A 285 -1.86 -25.43 0.87
N VAL A 286 -1.44 -25.05 2.08
CA VAL A 286 -0.37 -24.08 2.28
C VAL A 286 1.01 -24.72 2.10
N ALA A 287 1.86 -24.10 1.30
CA ALA A 287 3.26 -24.48 1.14
C ALA A 287 4.20 -23.31 1.46
N PRO A 288 5.42 -23.56 1.96
CA PRO A 288 6.40 -22.51 2.26
C PRO A 288 6.64 -21.58 1.07
N GLY A 289 6.61 -20.27 1.32
CA GLY A 289 6.87 -19.25 0.30
C GLY A 289 5.78 -19.11 -0.75
N MET A 290 4.55 -19.50 -0.45
CA MET A 290 3.39 -19.26 -1.32
C MET A 290 2.59 -18.05 -0.83
N GLN A 291 2.18 -17.19 -1.76
CA GLN A 291 1.20 -16.14 -1.53
C GLN A 291 -0.10 -16.51 -2.24
N TYR A 292 -1.19 -16.62 -1.48
CA TYR A 292 -2.52 -16.95 -1.99
C TYR A 292 -3.35 -15.68 -2.18
N LEU A 293 -4.09 -15.61 -3.28
CA LEU A 293 -5.09 -14.58 -3.53
C LEU A 293 -6.48 -15.20 -3.49
N VAL A 294 -7.32 -14.73 -2.57
CA VAL A 294 -8.67 -15.27 -2.33
C VAL A 294 -9.73 -14.20 -2.54
N GLU A 295 -10.89 -14.59 -3.02
CA GLU A 295 -12.05 -13.72 -3.11
C GLU A 295 -13.28 -14.38 -2.49
N PHE A 296 -14.02 -13.60 -1.71
CA PHE A 296 -15.36 -13.93 -1.24
C PHE A 296 -16.38 -13.06 -1.99
N ASP A 297 -17.28 -13.68 -2.74
CA ASP A 297 -18.33 -13.01 -3.50
C ASP A 297 -19.66 -13.10 -2.75
N ALA A 298 -20.26 -11.95 -2.46
CA ALA A 298 -21.53 -11.82 -1.75
C ALA A 298 -22.69 -11.62 -2.73
N ARG A 299 -23.73 -12.45 -2.57
CA ARG A 299 -24.94 -12.41 -3.38
C ARG A 299 -26.17 -12.35 -2.48
N PRO A 300 -27.25 -11.64 -2.87
CA PRO A 300 -28.51 -11.69 -2.13
C PRO A 300 -29.04 -13.13 -2.04
N VAL A 301 -29.64 -13.48 -0.91
CA VAL A 301 -30.45 -14.70 -0.81
C VAL A 301 -31.67 -14.53 -1.73
N GLU A 302 -31.80 -15.36 -2.77
CA GLU A 302 -33.05 -15.38 -3.56
C GLU A 302 -34.22 -15.75 -2.65
N VAL A 303 -35.12 -14.79 -2.41
CA VAL A 303 -36.44 -15.10 -1.85
C VAL A 303 -37.19 -15.81 -2.95
N ALA A 304 -37.36 -17.14 -2.81
CA ALA A 304 -38.23 -17.90 -3.69
C ALA A 304 -39.58 -17.17 -3.74
N ALA A 305 -39.94 -16.65 -4.92
CA ALA A 305 -41.27 -16.16 -5.16
C ALA A 305 -42.22 -17.33 -4.87
N SER A 306 -42.87 -17.28 -3.72
CA SER A 306 -43.93 -18.20 -3.36
C SER A 306 -45.07 -17.97 -4.35
N GLY A 307 -45.02 -18.68 -5.47
CA GLY A 307 -46.16 -18.86 -6.34
C GLY A 307 -47.21 -19.61 -5.54
N SER A 308 -48.20 -18.88 -5.03
CA SER A 308 -49.46 -19.48 -4.63
C SER A 308 -50.33 -19.63 -5.88
N PRO A 309 -50.99 -20.80 -6.06
CA PRO A 309 -51.76 -21.15 -7.24
C PRO A 309 -53.05 -20.33 -7.43
#